data_AF-A0A1X7UBJ9-F1
#
_entry.id   AF-A0A1X7UBJ9-F1
#
_cell.length_a   1.000
_cell.length_b   1.000
_cell.length_c   1.000
_cell.angle_alpha   90.00
_cell.angle_beta   90.00
_cell.angle_gamma   90.00
#
_symmetry.space_group_name_H-M   'P 1'
#
loop_
_entity.id
_entity.type
_entity.pdbx_description
1 polymer ?
#
loop_
_entity_poly.entity_id
_entity_poly.type
_entity_poly.pdbx_seq_one_letter_code
_entity_poly.pdbx_strand_id
1 'polypeptide(L)'
;MKPVSVTRESRKTSYNPLLEKRLPGAGRKAKLLDMEEQLASGIIELRSKNCRVTRAAIQRKALELHNGEEDFTASRGWLSNFFKHHNFSLRRRTTVGQKLPQDHIQKICSYLMRLRKMGYLNSYSLSSIGNIDETPLWLDMPGDTTVARVAEHSIPICTTGHDKGCFTVILTALADGKKFKPFVVFKVVCPIHELTVSWSSSMHE
;
A
#
# COMPACT_ATOMS: atom_id res chain seq x y z
N MET A 1 6.29 -31.40 -24.46
CA MET A 1 5.90 -30.00 -24.17
C MET A 1 7.16 -29.24 -23.76
N LYS A 2 7.58 -28.23 -24.53
CA LYS A 2 8.75 -27.39 -24.20
C LYS A 2 8.26 -26.08 -23.56
N PRO A 3 8.89 -25.56 -22.50
CA PRO A 3 8.55 -24.26 -21.96
C PRO A 3 9.05 -23.14 -22.89
N VAL A 4 8.15 -22.25 -23.30
CA VAL A 4 8.49 -21.03 -24.05
C VAL A 4 8.92 -19.97 -23.04
N SER A 5 10.19 -19.58 -23.10
CA SER A 5 10.78 -18.48 -22.36
C SER A 5 10.25 -17.14 -22.88
N VAL A 6 9.46 -16.43 -22.07
CA VAL A 6 9.04 -15.05 -22.36
C VAL A 6 10.15 -14.10 -21.89
N THR A 7 10.98 -13.66 -22.84
CA THR A 7 11.94 -12.57 -22.65
C THR A 7 11.17 -11.25 -22.55
N ARG A 8 11.27 -10.57 -21.41
CA ARG A 8 10.72 -9.20 -21.24
C ARG A 8 11.55 -8.23 -22.07
N GLU A 9 10.99 -7.78 -23.19
CA GLU A 9 11.59 -6.73 -24.00
C GLU A 9 11.47 -5.38 -23.27
N SER A 10 12.63 -4.82 -22.95
CA SER A 10 12.79 -3.53 -22.30
C SER A 10 12.25 -2.43 -23.21
N ARG A 11 11.21 -1.70 -22.79
CA ARG A 11 10.76 -0.47 -23.47
C ARG A 11 11.94 0.49 -23.58
N LYS A 12 12.42 0.75 -24.80
CA LYS A 12 13.41 1.78 -25.11
C LYS A 12 12.80 3.15 -24.78
N THR A 13 13.34 3.81 -23.77
CA THR A 13 13.08 5.22 -23.48
C THR A 13 13.46 6.08 -24.68
N SER A 14 12.56 6.96 -25.09
CA SER A 14 12.73 7.90 -26.21
C SER A 14 14.07 8.65 -26.14
N TYR A 15 14.84 8.60 -27.23
CA TYR A 15 16.11 9.29 -27.41
C TYR A 15 15.94 10.81 -27.19
N ASN A 16 16.67 11.37 -26.23
CA ASN A 16 16.66 12.80 -25.93
C ASN A 16 18.08 13.38 -26.11
N PRO A 17 18.37 14.05 -27.24
CA PRO A 17 19.73 14.46 -27.64
C PRO A 17 20.37 15.52 -26.72
N LEU A 18 19.63 16.05 -25.75
CA LEU A 18 20.15 16.99 -24.74
C LEU A 18 20.87 16.28 -23.57
N LEU A 19 20.72 14.97 -23.41
CA LEU A 19 21.40 14.19 -22.36
C LEU A 19 22.84 13.84 -22.72
N GLU A 20 23.19 13.71 -24.01
CA GLU A 20 24.53 13.35 -24.50
C GLU A 20 25.57 14.46 -24.33
N LYS A 21 25.16 15.72 -24.19
CA LYS A 21 26.09 16.86 -24.06
C LYS A 21 26.63 17.07 -22.64
N ARG A 22 26.27 16.21 -21.68
CA ARG A 22 26.73 16.33 -20.29
C ARG A 22 27.88 15.35 -20.06
N LEU A 23 29.07 15.88 -19.79
CA LEU A 23 30.19 15.09 -19.28
C LEU A 23 29.75 14.38 -17.98
N PRO A 24 29.83 13.04 -17.88
CA PRO A 24 29.58 12.35 -16.63
C PRO A 24 30.61 12.82 -15.60
N GLY A 25 30.15 13.36 -14.47
CA GLY A 25 31.02 13.83 -13.38
C GLY A 25 31.22 15.35 -13.27
N ALA A 26 30.61 16.17 -14.14
CA ALA A 26 30.65 17.64 -14.04
C ALA A 26 29.65 18.24 -13.02
N GLY A 27 29.18 17.43 -12.06
CA GLY A 27 28.32 17.90 -10.98
C GLY A 27 29.14 18.55 -9.86
N ARG A 28 28.62 19.61 -9.24
CA ARG A 28 29.22 20.19 -8.02
C ARG A 28 29.26 19.11 -6.94
N LYS A 29 30.47 18.71 -6.51
CA LYS A 29 30.64 17.77 -5.39
C LYS A 29 29.97 18.36 -4.14
N ALA A 30 29.33 17.50 -3.34
CA ALA A 30 28.73 17.92 -2.09
C ALA A 30 29.81 18.53 -1.18
N LYS A 31 29.49 19.65 -0.53
CA LYS A 31 30.42 20.30 0.42
C LYS A 31 30.64 19.49 1.70
N LEU A 32 29.73 18.54 2.00
CA LEU A 32 29.66 17.79 3.25
C LEU A 32 29.48 16.28 2.95
N LEU A 33 30.46 15.66 2.29
CA LEU A 33 30.38 14.26 1.84
C LEU A 33 30.18 13.28 3.00
N ASP A 34 30.95 13.41 4.09
CA ASP A 34 30.88 12.50 5.24
C ASP A 34 29.51 12.52 5.92
N MET A 35 28.90 13.70 6.06
CA MET A 35 27.56 13.85 6.60
C MET A 35 26.49 13.23 5.68
N GLU A 36 26.61 13.46 4.36
CA GLU A 36 25.69 12.88 3.38
C GLU A 36 25.79 11.35 3.35
N GLU A 37 26.98 10.77 3.50
CA GLU A 37 27.19 9.32 3.55
C GLU A 37 26.62 8.67 4.81
N GLN A 38 26.81 9.28 5.99
CA GLN A 38 26.19 8.83 7.23
C GLN A 38 24.65 8.86 7.12
N LEU A 39 24.11 9.94 6.56
CA LEU A 39 22.68 10.11 6.41
C LEU A 39 22.09 9.14 5.37
N ALA A 40 22.80 8.87 4.27
CA ALA A 40 22.41 7.87 3.29
C ALA A 40 22.39 6.45 3.88
N SER A 41 23.42 6.10 4.66
CA SER A 41 23.51 4.81 5.35
C SER A 41 22.35 4.62 6.34
N GLY A 42 22.02 5.66 7.12
CA GLY A 42 20.87 5.64 8.04
C GLY A 42 19.53 5.50 7.32
N ILE A 43 19.36 6.11 6.13
CA ILE A 43 18.15 5.92 5.31
C ILE A 43 18.06 4.46 4.84
N ILE A 44 19.16 3.87 4.36
CA ILE A 44 19.18 2.48 3.90
C ILE A 44 18.80 1.52 5.04
N GLU A 45 19.33 1.73 6.24
CA GLU A 45 18.98 0.92 7.42
C GLU A 45 17.50 1.08 7.85
N LEU A 46 16.98 2.32 7.87
CA LEU A 46 15.55 2.54 8.16
C LEU A 46 14.66 1.88 7.10
N ARG A 47 15.08 1.90 5.83
CA ARG A 47 14.34 1.27 4.74
C ARG A 47 14.44 -0.26 4.76
N SER A 48 15.56 -0.84 5.19
CA SER A 48 15.66 -2.30 5.39
C SER A 48 14.70 -2.78 6.48
N LYS A 49 14.47 -1.94 7.51
CA LYS A 49 13.45 -2.15 8.55
C LYS A 49 12.02 -1.80 8.09
N ASN A 50 11.79 -1.46 6.82
CA ASN A 50 10.51 -1.02 6.26
C ASN A 50 9.92 0.24 6.93
N CYS A 51 10.73 1.04 7.61
CA CYS A 51 10.27 2.27 8.23
C CYS A 51 10.00 3.35 7.17
N ARG A 52 9.01 4.20 7.45
CA ARG A 52 8.72 5.37 6.62
C ARG A 52 9.76 6.45 6.90
N VAL A 53 10.45 6.89 5.86
CA VAL A 53 11.37 8.03 5.91
C VAL A 53 10.71 9.21 5.18
N THR A 54 10.64 10.37 5.82
CA THR A 54 10.05 11.59 5.24
C THR A 54 11.12 12.63 4.94
N ARG A 55 10.84 13.53 3.99
CA ARG A 55 11.73 14.66 3.65
C ARG A 55 12.08 15.50 4.88
N ALA A 56 11.08 15.80 5.71
CA ALA A 56 11.27 16.58 6.94
C ALA A 56 12.15 15.84 7.97
N ALA A 57 12.01 14.53 8.10
CA ALA A 57 12.87 13.74 8.99
C ALA A 57 14.34 13.76 8.53
N ILE A 58 14.58 13.69 7.21
CA ILE A 58 15.91 13.80 6.64
C ILE A 58 16.50 15.19 6.91
N GLN A 59 15.75 16.26 6.66
CA GLN A 59 16.21 17.63 6.91
C GLN A 59 16.55 17.86 8.38
N ARG A 60 15.71 17.38 9.30
CA ARG A 60 15.97 17.47 10.74
C ARG A 60 17.24 16.72 11.13
N LYS A 61 17.41 15.50 10.61
CA LYS A 61 18.61 14.70 10.92
C LYS A 61 19.89 15.32 10.36
N ALA A 62 19.81 15.96 9.20
CA ALA A 62 20.93 16.68 8.62
C ALA A 62 21.32 17.91 9.46
N LEU A 63 20.35 18.65 10.01
CA LEU A 63 20.61 19.76 10.93
C LEU A 63 21.23 19.29 12.25
N GLU A 64 20.75 18.16 12.81
CA GLU A 64 21.34 17.54 14.00
C GLU A 64 22.81 17.15 13.78
N LEU A 65 23.13 16.52 12.65
CA LEU A 65 24.50 16.07 12.34
C LEU A 65 25.46 17.22 12.03
N HIS A 66 24.95 18.39 11.65
CA HIS A 66 25.74 19.57 11.37
C HIS A 66 25.98 20.45 12.61
N ASN A 67 25.57 20.00 13.81
CA ASN A 67 25.76 20.70 15.09
C ASN A 67 25.26 22.15 15.14
N GLY A 68 24.41 22.58 14.20
CA GLY A 68 23.85 23.94 14.17
C GLY A 68 24.84 25.03 13.74
N GLU A 69 25.93 24.71 13.03
CA GLU A 69 26.72 25.76 12.35
C GLU A 69 25.81 26.56 11.39
N GLU A 70 25.87 27.89 11.46
CA GLU A 70 24.90 28.82 10.84
C GLU A 70 24.84 28.74 9.30
N ASP A 71 25.78 28.03 8.67
CA ASP A 71 25.96 27.98 7.22
C ASP A 71 25.07 26.95 6.51
N PHE A 72 24.44 26.01 7.24
CA PHE A 72 23.65 24.94 6.63
C PHE A 72 22.18 24.95 7.03
N THR A 73 21.32 25.24 6.06
CA THR A 73 19.88 25.39 6.27
C THR A 73 19.05 24.16 5.85
N ALA A 74 19.69 23.01 5.55
CA ALA A 74 19.06 21.78 5.05
C ALA A 74 17.94 22.05 4.00
N SER A 75 18.20 22.95 3.05
CA SER A 75 17.18 23.54 2.19
C SER A 75 16.52 22.51 1.26
N ARG A 76 15.37 22.85 0.66
CA ARG A 76 14.70 22.00 -0.34
C ARG A 76 15.61 21.68 -1.54
N GLY A 77 16.46 22.63 -1.92
CA GLY A 77 17.43 22.48 -3.00
C GLY A 77 18.54 21.49 -2.63
N TRP A 78 19.11 21.63 -1.43
CA TRP A 78 20.08 20.67 -0.90
C TRP A 78 19.50 19.24 -0.87
N LEU A 79 18.30 19.07 -0.30
CA LEU A 79 17.65 17.76 -0.22
C LEU A 79 17.43 17.12 -1.62
N SER A 80 17.10 17.95 -2.62
CA SER A 80 16.90 17.48 -3.99
C SER A 80 18.21 17.03 -4.65
N ASN A 81 19.33 17.69 -4.33
CA ASN A 81 20.66 17.29 -4.80
C ASN A 81 21.16 16.04 -4.07
N PHE A 82 20.97 15.97 -2.75
CA PHE A 82 21.24 14.77 -1.96
C PHE A 82 20.54 13.53 -2.54
N PHE A 83 19.25 13.65 -2.91
CA PHE A 83 18.52 12.55 -3.57
C PHE A 83 19.14 12.16 -4.92
N LYS A 84 19.61 13.12 -5.72
CA LYS A 84 20.28 12.83 -6.99
C LYS A 84 21.63 12.16 -6.79
N HIS A 85 22.42 12.61 -5.81
CA HIS A 85 23.75 12.06 -5.54
C HIS A 85 23.68 10.61 -5.04
N HIS A 86 22.72 10.30 -4.16
CA HIS A 86 22.57 8.97 -3.57
C HIS A 86 21.49 8.11 -4.23
N ASN A 87 20.98 8.52 -5.40
CA ASN A 87 19.95 7.80 -6.16
C ASN A 87 18.65 7.51 -5.38
N PHE A 88 18.27 8.38 -4.45
CA PHE A 88 16.98 8.31 -3.77
C PHE A 88 15.88 8.96 -4.60
N SER A 89 14.69 8.37 -4.54
CA SER A 89 13.49 8.92 -5.19
C SER A 89 12.29 8.77 -4.27
N LEU A 90 11.32 9.69 -4.42
CA LEU A 90 10.05 9.55 -3.73
C LEU A 90 9.26 8.41 -4.40
N ARG A 91 8.87 7.40 -3.62
CA ARG A 91 8.14 6.24 -4.12
C ARG A 91 6.78 6.14 -3.44
N ARG A 92 5.76 5.74 -4.21
CA ARG A 92 4.44 5.42 -3.66
C ARG A 92 4.53 4.07 -2.94
N ARG A 93 3.81 3.94 -1.82
CA ARG A 93 3.68 2.69 -1.08
C ARG A 93 3.02 1.64 -1.99
N THR A 94 3.68 0.51 -2.19
CA THR A 94 3.18 -0.61 -3.01
C THR A 94 2.50 -1.70 -2.18
N THR A 95 2.99 -1.95 -0.97
CA THR A 95 2.48 -3.02 -0.08
C THR A 95 2.37 -2.49 1.35
N VAL A 96 1.27 -2.81 2.04
CA VAL A 96 1.13 -2.63 3.48
C VAL A 96 1.18 -4.01 4.09
N GLY A 97 2.26 -4.32 4.80
CA GLY A 97 2.39 -5.54 5.59
C GLY A 97 2.71 -5.19 7.03
N GLN A 98 2.18 -5.97 7.97
CA GLN A 98 2.63 -5.94 9.35
C GLN A 98 3.89 -6.79 9.47
N LYS A 99 4.88 -6.36 10.27
CA LYS A 99 5.98 -7.25 10.64
C LYS A 99 5.40 -8.39 11.48
N LEU A 100 5.75 -9.62 11.14
CA LEU A 100 5.42 -10.77 11.98
C LEU A 100 6.10 -10.59 13.35
N PRO A 101 5.37 -10.73 14.47
CA PRO A 101 5.96 -10.74 15.80
C PRO A 101 7.05 -11.81 15.91
N GLN A 102 8.10 -11.58 16.70
CA GLN A 102 9.20 -12.54 16.84
C GLN A 102 8.72 -13.92 17.33
N ASP A 103 7.65 -13.94 18.12
CA ASP A 103 7.06 -15.13 18.73
C ASP A 103 5.88 -15.73 17.93
N HIS A 104 5.66 -15.31 16.67
CA HIS A 104 4.52 -15.75 15.86
C HIS A 104 4.45 -17.28 15.70
N ILE A 105 5.58 -17.95 15.52
CA ILE A 105 5.63 -19.42 15.40
C ILE A 105 5.11 -20.09 16.68
N GLN A 106 5.60 -19.65 17.83
CA GLN A 106 5.18 -20.20 19.13
C GLN A 106 3.68 -19.98 19.38
N LYS A 107 3.17 -18.79 19.04
CA LYS A 107 1.73 -18.46 19.12
C LYS A 107 0.88 -19.31 18.18
N ILE A 108 1.33 -19.54 16.95
CA ILE A 108 0.64 -20.41 15.99
C ILE A 108 0.63 -21.85 16.50
N CYS A 109 1.77 -22.38 16.95
CA CYS A 109 1.87 -23.72 17.51
C CYS A 109 0.97 -23.90 18.73
N SER A 110 1.00 -22.96 19.69
CA SER A 110 0.17 -23.03 20.90
C SER A 110 -1.33 -22.95 20.57
N TYR A 111 -1.71 -22.12 19.62
CA TYR A 111 -3.08 -22.02 19.12
C TYR A 111 -3.54 -23.33 18.46
N LEU A 112 -2.74 -23.90 17.55
CA LEU A 112 -3.05 -25.17 16.88
C LEU A 112 -3.16 -26.34 17.86
N MET A 113 -2.24 -26.43 18.83
CA MET A 113 -2.31 -27.43 19.90
C MET A 113 -3.58 -27.29 20.73
N ARG A 114 -3.96 -26.05 21.08
CA ARG A 114 -5.22 -25.78 21.80
C ARG A 114 -6.44 -26.22 20.99
N LEU A 115 -6.50 -25.90 19.69
CA LEU A 115 -7.60 -26.34 18.81
C LEU A 115 -7.71 -27.86 18.77
N ARG A 116 -6.58 -28.58 18.59
CA ARG A 116 -6.56 -30.06 18.61
C ARG A 116 -7.03 -30.63 19.95
N LYS A 117 -6.54 -30.07 21.07
CA LYS A 117 -6.96 -30.48 22.42
C LYS A 117 -8.47 -30.30 22.61
N MET A 118 -9.01 -29.15 22.20
CA MET A 118 -10.46 -28.91 22.26
C MET A 118 -11.25 -29.87 21.37
N GLY A 119 -10.75 -30.18 20.16
CA GLY A 119 -11.36 -31.15 19.26
C GLY A 119 -11.45 -32.55 19.86
N TYR A 120 -10.36 -33.02 20.48
CA TYR A 120 -10.32 -34.31 21.16
C TYR A 120 -11.27 -34.36 22.37
N LEU A 121 -11.18 -33.37 23.27
CA LEU A 121 -11.95 -33.37 24.51
C LEU A 121 -13.46 -33.27 24.29
N ASN A 122 -13.90 -32.47 23.32
CA ASN A 122 -15.32 -32.19 23.10
C ASN A 122 -15.94 -33.03 21.97
N SER A 123 -15.13 -33.79 21.23
CA SER A 123 -15.57 -34.63 20.11
C SER A 123 -16.56 -33.92 19.18
N TYR A 124 -16.21 -32.70 18.76
CA TYR A 124 -17.07 -31.87 17.94
C TYR A 124 -17.46 -32.60 16.65
N SER A 125 -18.75 -32.62 16.34
CA SER A 125 -19.24 -33.09 15.05
C SER A 125 -18.76 -32.17 13.92
N LEU A 126 -18.61 -32.70 12.70
CA LEU A 126 -18.24 -31.89 11.53
C LEU A 126 -19.27 -30.78 11.24
N SER A 127 -20.55 -31.02 11.56
CA SER A 127 -21.63 -30.03 11.47
C SER A 127 -21.53 -28.90 12.51
N SER A 128 -20.68 -29.03 13.52
CA SER A 128 -20.45 -28.00 14.56
C SER A 128 -19.21 -27.15 14.29
N ILE A 129 -18.41 -27.50 13.27
CA ILE A 129 -17.18 -26.77 12.93
C ILE A 129 -17.44 -25.99 11.65
N GLY A 130 -17.47 -24.67 11.76
CA GLY A 130 -17.68 -23.76 10.63
C GLY A 130 -16.53 -22.78 10.43
N ASN A 131 -16.25 -22.48 9.17
CA ASN A 131 -15.45 -21.32 8.79
C ASN A 131 -16.38 -20.19 8.35
N ILE A 132 -16.14 -18.99 8.88
CA ILE A 132 -16.89 -17.77 8.57
C ILE A 132 -15.88 -16.75 8.08
N ASP A 133 -16.16 -16.12 6.93
CA ASP A 133 -15.33 -15.05 6.41
C ASP A 133 -16.16 -13.92 5.81
N GLU A 134 -15.61 -12.72 5.87
CA GLU A 134 -16.21 -11.50 5.31
C GLU A 134 -15.55 -11.17 3.98
N THR A 135 -16.34 -11.10 2.92
CA THR A 135 -15.85 -10.75 1.58
C THR A 135 -16.58 -9.50 1.07
N PRO A 136 -15.85 -8.45 0.63
CA PRO A 136 -16.48 -7.31 -0.02
C PRO A 136 -16.93 -7.70 -1.43
N LEU A 137 -18.19 -7.41 -1.77
CA LEU A 137 -18.71 -7.47 -3.14
C LEU A 137 -18.96 -6.06 -3.65
N TRP A 138 -18.44 -5.77 -4.84
CA TRP A 138 -18.60 -4.48 -5.50
C TRP A 138 -19.99 -4.38 -6.14
N LEU A 139 -20.59 -3.19 -6.06
CA LEU A 139 -21.90 -2.91 -6.66
C LEU A 139 -21.82 -2.95 -8.19
N ASP A 140 -20.74 -2.40 -8.75
CA ASP A 140 -20.39 -2.55 -10.15
C ASP A 140 -19.16 -3.47 -10.28
N MET A 141 -19.28 -4.54 -11.07
CA MET A 141 -18.18 -5.43 -11.44
C MET A 141 -18.07 -5.53 -12.96
N PRO A 142 -17.67 -4.44 -13.65
CA PRO A 142 -17.44 -4.50 -15.09
C PRO A 142 -16.31 -5.50 -15.38
N GLY A 143 -16.43 -6.26 -16.46
CA GLY A 143 -15.37 -7.17 -16.88
C GLY A 143 -14.12 -6.42 -17.33
N ASP A 144 -12.95 -7.04 -17.12
CA ASP A 144 -11.65 -6.47 -17.52
C ASP A 144 -11.41 -6.53 -19.03
N THR A 145 -12.25 -7.23 -19.78
CA THR A 145 -12.08 -7.47 -21.21
C THR A 145 -13.31 -7.06 -22.00
N THR A 146 -13.06 -6.45 -23.15
CA THR A 146 -14.10 -6.07 -24.12
C THR A 146 -13.50 -6.05 -25.52
N VAL A 147 -14.34 -6.24 -26.52
CA VAL A 147 -13.95 -6.21 -27.94
C VAL A 147 -14.01 -4.76 -28.42
N ALA A 148 -12.90 -4.27 -28.97
CA ALA A 148 -12.74 -2.91 -29.48
C ALA A 148 -11.95 -2.92 -30.79
N ARG A 149 -12.00 -1.82 -31.56
CA ARG A 149 -11.22 -1.75 -32.80
C ARG A 149 -9.72 -1.66 -32.49
N VAL A 150 -8.92 -2.22 -33.39
CA VAL A 150 -7.46 -2.13 -33.32
C VAL A 150 -7.06 -0.64 -33.35
N ALA A 151 -6.18 -0.24 -32.41
CA ALA A 151 -5.69 1.12 -32.19
C ALA A 151 -6.64 2.13 -31.50
N GLU A 152 -7.75 1.69 -30.89
CA GLU A 152 -8.50 2.56 -29.98
C GLU A 152 -7.73 2.82 -28.68
N HIS A 153 -7.56 4.09 -28.33
CA HIS A 153 -6.79 4.52 -27.14
C HIS A 153 -7.58 4.45 -25.83
N SER A 154 -8.91 4.52 -25.91
CA SER A 154 -9.80 4.48 -24.75
C SER A 154 -11.03 3.67 -25.10
N ILE A 155 -11.37 2.71 -24.23
CA ILE A 155 -12.54 1.84 -24.40
C ILE A 155 -13.40 2.02 -23.15
N PRO A 156 -14.36 2.95 -23.17
CA PRO A 156 -15.21 3.20 -22.01
C PRO A 156 -16.17 2.01 -21.80
N ILE A 157 -16.31 1.59 -20.55
CA ILE A 157 -17.32 0.62 -20.12
C ILE A 157 -18.34 1.39 -19.27
N CYS A 158 -19.62 1.26 -19.60
CA CYS A 158 -20.69 1.88 -18.83
C CYS A 158 -20.85 1.16 -17.48
N THR A 159 -20.86 1.93 -16.39
CA THR A 159 -21.14 1.45 -15.03
C THR A 159 -22.29 2.27 -14.44
N THR A 160 -22.83 1.86 -13.28
CA THR A 160 -23.95 2.57 -12.63
C THR A 160 -23.49 3.81 -11.84
N GLY A 161 -22.21 4.17 -11.94
CA GLY A 161 -21.60 5.25 -11.17
C GLY A 161 -21.24 4.86 -9.73
N HIS A 162 -21.39 3.58 -9.36
CA HIS A 162 -21.08 3.04 -8.04
C HIS A 162 -19.87 2.09 -8.08
N ASP A 163 -18.89 2.39 -8.95
CA ASP A 163 -17.65 1.64 -9.16
C ASP A 163 -16.83 1.43 -7.88
N LYS A 164 -16.94 2.35 -6.93
CA LYS A 164 -16.27 2.28 -5.61
C LYS A 164 -17.17 1.77 -4.49
N GLY A 165 -18.45 1.57 -4.77
CA GLY A 165 -19.41 1.07 -3.80
C GLY A 165 -19.23 -0.43 -3.63
N CYS A 166 -19.14 -0.88 -2.39
CA CYS A 166 -19.17 -2.30 -2.06
C CYS A 166 -20.03 -2.53 -0.82
N PHE A 167 -20.59 -3.74 -0.72
CA PHE A 167 -21.24 -4.25 0.47
C PHE A 167 -20.48 -5.47 0.97
N THR A 168 -20.58 -5.75 2.26
CA THR A 168 -19.90 -6.91 2.85
C THR A 168 -20.83 -8.10 2.81
N VAL A 169 -20.34 -9.23 2.32
CA VAL A 169 -21.04 -10.51 2.42
C VAL A 169 -20.30 -11.41 3.38
N ILE A 170 -21.01 -11.91 4.38
CA ILE A 170 -20.53 -12.92 5.30
C ILE A 170 -20.92 -14.29 4.75
N LEU A 171 -19.92 -15.12 4.50
CA LEU A 171 -20.08 -16.47 3.99
C LEU A 171 -19.71 -17.47 5.10
N THR A 172 -20.52 -18.51 5.25
CA THR A 172 -20.28 -19.56 6.24
C THR A 172 -20.37 -20.94 5.59
N ALA A 173 -19.33 -21.74 5.79
CA ALA A 173 -19.27 -23.13 5.37
C ALA A 173 -18.87 -24.03 6.55
N LEU A 174 -19.59 -25.12 6.73
CA LEU A 174 -19.30 -26.14 7.73
C LEU A 174 -18.34 -27.20 7.19
N ALA A 175 -17.69 -27.93 8.10
CA ALA A 175 -16.73 -28.99 7.76
C ALA A 175 -17.41 -30.23 7.14
N ASP A 176 -18.73 -30.39 7.30
CA ASP A 176 -19.53 -31.41 6.61
C ASP A 176 -19.87 -31.04 5.15
N GLY A 177 -19.47 -29.85 4.69
CA GLY A 177 -19.73 -29.33 3.35
C GLY A 177 -21.01 -28.50 3.24
N LYS A 178 -21.81 -28.37 4.30
CA LYS A 178 -23.00 -27.53 4.31
C LYS A 178 -22.62 -26.05 4.24
N LYS A 179 -23.27 -25.32 3.33
CA LYS A 179 -23.12 -23.87 3.17
C LYS A 179 -24.37 -23.19 3.70
N PHE A 180 -24.19 -22.12 4.47
CA PHE A 180 -25.32 -21.29 4.90
C PHE A 180 -25.65 -20.23 3.86
N LYS A 181 -26.85 -19.67 3.99
CA LYS A 181 -27.26 -18.52 3.18
C LYS A 181 -26.30 -17.35 3.46
N PRO A 182 -25.78 -16.67 2.44
CA PRO A 182 -24.96 -15.48 2.61
C PRO A 182 -25.70 -14.43 3.44
N PHE A 183 -25.00 -13.80 4.37
CA PHE A 183 -25.54 -12.66 5.12
C PHE A 183 -24.95 -11.37 4.55
N VAL A 184 -25.82 -10.45 4.14
CA VAL A 184 -25.43 -9.22 3.44
C VAL A 184 -25.48 -8.05 4.40
N VAL A 185 -24.36 -7.36 4.57
CA VAL A 185 -24.23 -6.16 5.40
C VAL A 185 -24.00 -4.96 4.48
N PHE A 186 -25.00 -4.09 4.41
CA PHE A 186 -24.84 -2.79 3.79
C PHE A 186 -24.22 -1.82 4.78
N LYS A 187 -23.20 -1.10 4.33
CA LYS A 187 -22.65 0.01 5.09
C LYS A 187 -23.65 1.17 5.06
N VAL A 188 -24.44 1.31 6.11
CA VAL A 188 -25.23 2.52 6.32
C VAL A 188 -24.27 3.60 6.80
N VAL A 189 -24.28 4.76 6.14
CA VAL A 189 -23.66 5.96 6.72
C VAL A 189 -24.52 6.28 7.95
N CYS A 190 -23.99 6.13 9.16
CA CYS A 190 -24.68 6.62 10.35
C CYS A 190 -25.02 8.10 10.09
N PRO A 191 -26.31 8.49 10.07
CA PRO A 191 -26.64 9.90 10.09
C PRO A 191 -26.00 10.43 11.37
N ILE A 192 -25.02 11.32 11.25
CA ILE A 192 -24.51 12.04 12.40
C ILE A 192 -25.71 12.87 12.87
N HIS A 193 -26.32 12.46 13.99
CA HIS A 193 -27.54 13.09 14.50
C HIS A 193 -27.33 14.58 14.86
N GLU A 194 -26.07 15.03 14.90
CA GLU A 194 -25.64 16.37 15.27
C GLU A 194 -25.66 17.44 14.15
N LEU A 195 -26.00 17.11 12.89
CA LEU A 195 -25.96 18.09 11.78
C LEU A 195 -27.26 18.24 10.98
N THR A 196 -28.40 17.77 11.49
CA THR A 196 -29.70 17.91 10.81
C THR A 196 -30.62 19.00 11.37
N VAL A 197 -30.21 19.73 12.42
CA VAL A 197 -31.08 20.72 13.10
C VAL A 197 -30.73 22.19 12.77
N SER A 198 -29.85 22.50 11.82
CA SER A 198 -29.44 23.89 11.54
C SER A 198 -29.82 24.46 10.17
N TRP A 199 -30.66 23.77 9.39
CA TRP A 199 -31.01 24.20 8.02
C TRP A 199 -32.51 24.21 7.70
N SER A 200 -33.39 24.29 8.70
CA SER A 200 -34.85 24.40 8.50
C SER A 200 -35.51 25.64 9.12
N SER A 201 -34.76 26.57 9.72
CA SER A 201 -35.34 27.74 10.42
C SER A 201 -35.12 29.10 9.71
N SER A 202 -34.92 29.13 8.39
CA SER A 202 -34.74 30.42 7.67
C SER A 202 -35.45 30.52 6.32
N MET A 203 -36.65 29.93 6.21
CA MET A 203 -37.54 30.16 5.06
C MET A 203 -38.99 30.51 5.43
N HIS A 204 -39.25 30.84 6.70
CA HIS A 204 -40.52 31.42 7.13
C HIS A 204 -40.27 32.51 8.17
N GLU A 205 -39.78 33.66 7.71
CA GLU A 205 -40.17 34.99 8.18
C GLU A 205 -39.75 36.03 7.14
#